data_AF-A0A9W7DHE1-F1
#
_entry.id   AF-A0A9W7DHE1-F1
#
_cell.length_a   1.000
_cell.length_b   1.000
_cell.length_c   1.000
_cell.angle_alpha   90.00
_cell.angle_beta   90.00
_cell.angle_gamma   90.00
#
_symmetry.space_group_name_H-M   'P 1'
#
loop_
_entity.id
_entity.type
_entity.pdbx_description
1 polymer ?
#
loop_
_entity_poly.entity_id
_entity_poly.type
_entity_poly.pdbx_seq_one_letter_code
_entity_poly.pdbx_strand_id
1 'polypeptide(L)'
;MFASRLTISRATAQRVLKYTNNINKRLFATVEDTPNRVHGGLQDKDRIFQNLYLQNSKRCNAPSYDLEASKKIGDWYKTKEIILKGDKWIIDEMKKSGLRGRGGAGFPSGLKWYL
;
A
#
# COMPACT_ATOMS: atom_id res chain seq x y z
N MET A 1 -24.87 -47.37 60.77
CA MET A 1 -24.15 -46.10 61.00
C MET A 1 -22.67 -46.49 61.01
N PHE A 2 -21.80 -46.14 60.06
CA PHE A 2 -21.39 -44.81 59.62
C PHE A 2 -20.81 -44.84 58.20
N ALA A 3 -20.80 -43.65 57.58
CA ALA A 3 -20.74 -43.42 56.15
C ALA A 3 -19.34 -43.53 55.50
N SER A 4 -19.40 -43.95 54.25
CA SER A 4 -18.39 -43.92 53.20
C SER A 4 -17.95 -42.49 52.83
N ARG A 5 -16.64 -42.30 52.59
CA ARG A 5 -16.11 -41.20 51.77
C ARG A 5 -14.77 -41.62 51.14
N LEU A 6 -14.84 -42.09 49.90
CA LEU A 6 -13.68 -42.18 49.01
C LEU A 6 -13.27 -40.75 48.62
N THR A 7 -12.14 -40.28 49.12
CA THR A 7 -11.50 -39.03 48.70
C THR A 7 -10.83 -39.21 47.35
N ILE A 8 -11.55 -38.89 46.28
CA ILE A 8 -10.97 -38.74 44.95
C ILE A 8 -10.03 -37.53 44.99
N SER A 9 -8.73 -37.79 44.75
CA SER A 9 -7.69 -36.77 44.61
C SER A 9 -8.11 -35.69 43.61
N ARG A 10 -8.07 -34.42 44.05
CA ARG A 10 -8.32 -33.22 43.21
C ARG A 10 -7.32 -33.04 42.05
N ALA A 11 -6.29 -33.88 41.96
CA ALA A 11 -5.24 -33.75 40.94
C ALA A 11 -5.62 -34.30 39.55
N THR A 12 -6.65 -35.15 39.44
CA THR A 12 -7.07 -35.72 38.14
C THR A 12 -8.16 -34.91 37.45
N ALA A 13 -8.93 -34.11 38.19
CA ALA A 13 -10.01 -33.29 37.63
C ALA A 13 -9.51 -32.07 36.82
N GLN A 14 -8.28 -31.61 37.05
CA GLN A 14 -7.70 -30.49 36.29
C GLN A 14 -7.11 -30.90 34.93
N ARG A 15 -6.95 -32.21 34.66
CA ARG A 15 -6.38 -32.70 33.40
C ARG A 15 -7.42 -32.86 32.29
N VAL A 16 -8.70 -32.99 32.64
CA VAL A 16 -9.81 -33.15 31.67
C VAL A 16 -10.38 -31.80 31.22
N LEU A 17 -10.26 -30.74 32.02
CA LEU A 17 -10.79 -29.40 31.69
C LEU A 17 -9.84 -28.50 30.89
N LYS A 18 -8.71 -29.02 30.40
CA LYS A 18 -7.77 -28.25 29.55
C LYS A 18 -7.94 -28.49 28.05
N TYR A 19 -8.90 -29.31 27.62
CA TYR A 19 -9.03 -29.71 26.21
C TYR A 19 -10.20 -29.07 25.46
N THR A 20 -10.99 -28.18 26.08
CA THR A 20 -12.24 -27.71 25.46
C THR A 20 -12.41 -26.20 25.50
N ASN A 21 -11.38 -25.43 25.11
CA ASN A 21 -11.52 -23.99 24.84
C ASN A 21 -10.72 -23.58 23.60
N ASN A 22 -10.77 -24.38 22.54
CA ASN A 22 -10.30 -23.97 21.21
C ASN A 22 -11.41 -24.12 20.18
N ILE A 23 -12.63 -23.72 20.56
CA ILE A 23 -13.75 -23.58 19.64
C ILE A 23 -13.65 -22.19 19.03
N ASN A 24 -13.15 -22.14 17.79
CA ASN A 24 -13.40 -21.11 16.80
C ASN A 24 -13.09 -19.66 17.23
N LYS A 25 -11.82 -19.37 17.55
CA LYS A 25 -11.32 -18.01 17.30
C LYS A 25 -11.20 -17.85 15.78
N ARG A 26 -12.12 -17.08 15.20
CA ARG A 26 -12.20 -16.75 13.78
C ARG A 26 -10.80 -16.55 13.18
N LEU A 27 -10.39 -17.43 12.26
CA LEU A 27 -9.17 -17.32 11.43
C LEU A 27 -9.32 -16.25 10.34
N PHE A 28 -9.98 -15.14 10.65
CA PHE A 28 -10.26 -14.06 9.71
C PHE A 28 -9.51 -12.81 10.15
N ALA A 29 -8.33 -12.63 9.56
CA ALA A 29 -7.57 -11.38 9.42
C ALA A 29 -7.22 -10.62 10.72
N THR A 30 -6.24 -11.11 11.48
CA THR A 30 -5.41 -10.22 12.31
C THR A 30 -3.99 -10.26 11.77
N VAL A 31 -3.61 -9.22 11.02
CA VAL A 31 -2.19 -8.94 10.75
C VAL A 31 -1.56 -8.69 12.12
N GLU A 32 -0.72 -9.63 12.57
CA GLU A 32 -0.22 -9.69 13.95
C GLU A 32 0.59 -8.45 14.36
N ASP A 33 1.23 -7.75 13.42
CA ASP A 33 1.86 -6.45 13.68
C ASP A 33 1.90 -5.62 12.39
N THR A 34 1.06 -4.58 12.28
CA THR A 34 1.30 -3.58 11.24
C THR A 34 2.53 -2.79 11.66
N PRO A 35 3.66 -2.81 10.91
CA PRO A 35 4.80 -1.97 11.26
C PRO A 35 4.30 -0.53 11.33
N ASN A 36 4.67 0.19 12.39
CA ASN A 36 4.30 1.60 12.56
C ASN A 36 4.97 2.42 11.45
N ARG A 37 4.28 2.55 10.32
CA ARG A 37 4.73 3.34 9.19
C ARG A 37 4.27 4.76 9.40
N VAL A 38 5.21 5.61 9.82
CA VAL A 38 5.01 7.05 9.75
C VAL A 38 5.03 7.44 8.29
N HIS A 39 3.87 7.88 7.78
CA HIS A 39 3.71 8.37 6.43
C HIS A 39 3.74 9.91 6.44
N GLY A 40 4.40 10.53 5.47
CA GLY A 40 4.54 11.99 5.40
C GLY A 40 5.98 12.41 5.12
N GLY A 41 6.27 13.72 5.23
CA GLY A 41 7.63 14.25 5.05
C GLY A 41 8.14 14.27 3.61
N LEU A 42 7.24 14.39 2.63
CA LEU A 42 7.61 14.47 1.21
C LEU A 42 8.42 15.75 0.94
N GLN A 43 9.66 15.60 0.50
CA GLN A 43 10.51 16.74 0.15
C GLN A 43 10.00 17.40 -1.13
N ASP A 44 10.28 18.70 -1.30
CA ASP A 44 9.81 19.46 -2.47
C ASP A 44 10.32 18.88 -3.79
N LYS A 45 11.52 18.29 -3.78
CA LYS A 45 12.12 17.62 -4.95
C LYS A 45 11.40 16.32 -5.35
N ASP A 46 10.73 15.67 -4.40
CA ASP A 46 10.04 14.39 -4.60
C ASP A 46 8.59 14.60 -5.06
N ARG A 47 8.15 15.86 -5.18
CA ARG A 47 6.83 16.21 -5.71
C ARG A 47 6.80 15.99 -7.21
N ILE A 48 5.93 15.09 -7.66
CA ILE A 48 5.72 14.80 -9.07
C ILE A 48 5.12 16.02 -9.79
N PHE A 49 4.16 16.71 -9.16
CA PHE A 49 3.52 17.91 -9.72
C PHE A 49 4.23 19.18 -9.25
N GLN A 50 5.34 19.50 -9.90
CA GLN A 50 6.19 20.62 -9.51
C GLN A 50 5.59 22.00 -9.84
N ASN A 51 4.73 22.09 -10.86
CA ASN A 51 4.13 23.35 -11.31
C ASN A 51 2.67 23.56 -10.85
N LEU A 52 2.25 22.96 -9.74
CA LEU A 52 0.85 23.01 -9.28
C LEU A 52 0.33 24.44 -9.06
N TYR A 53 1.19 25.34 -8.58
CA TYR A 53 0.87 26.75 -8.28
C TYR A 53 1.50 27.73 -9.28
N LEU A 54 1.93 27.25 -10.46
CA LEU A 54 2.53 28.07 -11.52
C LEU A 54 3.85 28.78 -11.14
N GLN A 55 4.47 28.41 -10.01
CA GLN A 55 5.71 29.04 -9.52
C GLN A 55 6.89 28.77 -10.44
N ASN A 56 6.98 27.57 -11.00
CA ASN A 56 8.06 27.21 -11.91
C ASN A 56 7.94 27.98 -13.23
N SER A 57 6.71 28.13 -13.75
CA SER A 57 6.41 28.97 -14.92
C SER A 57 6.81 30.43 -14.71
N LYS A 58 6.49 31.00 -13.53
CA LYS A 58 6.94 32.36 -13.16
C LYS A 58 8.46 32.47 -13.12
N ARG A 59 9.15 31.46 -12.58
CA ARG A 59 10.62 31.42 -12.49
C ARG A 59 11.30 31.39 -13.85
N CYS A 60 10.73 30.66 -14.83
CA CYS A 60 11.28 30.59 -16.18
C CYS A 60 10.78 31.69 -17.12
N ASN A 61 10.07 32.70 -16.59
CA ASN A 61 9.52 33.85 -17.31
C ASN A 61 8.74 33.46 -18.58
N ALA A 62 7.96 32.39 -18.47
CA ALA A 62 7.20 31.80 -19.57
C ALA A 62 5.75 31.54 -19.13
N PRO A 63 4.78 31.60 -20.06
CA PRO A 63 3.38 31.33 -19.74
C PRO A 63 3.20 29.91 -19.15
N SER A 64 2.21 29.74 -18.29
CA SER A 64 2.00 28.51 -17.52
C SER A 64 1.72 27.25 -18.35
N TYR A 65 1.23 27.44 -19.57
CA TYR A 65 0.86 26.40 -20.52
C TYR A 65 1.91 26.21 -21.63
N ASP A 66 3.06 26.88 -21.52
CA ASP A 66 4.05 26.86 -22.57
C ASP A 66 4.86 25.54 -22.61
N LEU A 67 5.21 25.12 -23.83
CA LEU A 67 5.95 23.89 -24.06
C LEU A 67 7.41 24.02 -23.59
N GLU A 68 8.03 25.18 -23.79
CA GLU A 68 9.42 25.39 -23.40
C GLU A 68 9.58 25.38 -21.87
N ALA A 69 8.61 25.98 -21.16
CA ALA A 69 8.54 25.93 -19.71
C ALA A 69 8.42 24.49 -19.20
N SER A 70 7.53 23.69 -19.81
CA SER A 70 7.29 22.30 -19.42
C SER A 70 8.54 21.43 -19.62
N LYS A 71 9.24 21.59 -20.77
CA LYS A 71 10.51 20.91 -21.04
C LYS A 71 11.60 21.25 -20.01
N LYS A 72 11.66 22.50 -19.54
CA LYS A 72 12.62 22.93 -18.50
C LYS A 72 12.34 22.30 -17.13
N ILE A 73 11.07 22.01 -16.82
CA ILE A 73 10.65 21.35 -15.57
C ILE A 73 10.96 19.84 -15.60
N GLY A 74 11.20 19.28 -16.79
CA GLY A 74 11.49 17.86 -17.00
C GLY A 74 10.33 17.09 -17.62
N ASP A 75 9.23 17.76 -17.97
CA ASP A 75 8.17 17.16 -18.78
C ASP A 75 8.72 16.82 -20.16
N TRP A 76 8.18 15.78 -20.79
CA TRP A 76 8.65 15.26 -22.09
C TRP A 76 10.10 14.74 -22.12
N TYR A 77 10.73 14.57 -20.96
CA TYR A 77 12.08 14.01 -20.88
C TYR A 77 12.10 12.54 -21.30
N LYS A 78 12.93 12.22 -22.31
CA LYS A 78 13.18 10.84 -22.80
C LYS A 78 11.93 10.03 -23.17
N THR A 79 10.84 10.70 -23.54
CA THR A 79 9.59 10.02 -23.94
C THR A 79 9.79 9.08 -25.12
N LYS A 80 10.65 9.44 -26.08
CA LYS A 80 11.02 8.56 -27.20
C LYS A 80 11.62 7.23 -26.73
N GLU A 81 12.53 7.27 -25.75
CA GLU A 81 13.15 6.05 -25.19
C GLU A 81 12.13 5.20 -24.46
N ILE A 82 11.20 5.82 -23.72
CA ILE A 82 10.11 5.11 -23.02
C ILE A 82 9.22 4.37 -24.02
N ILE A 83 8.84 5.03 -25.12
CA ILE A 83 8.00 4.42 -26.17
C ILE A 83 8.73 3.24 -26.83
N LEU A 84 10.03 3.37 -27.10
CA LEU A 84 10.83 2.33 -27.74
C LEU A 84 10.98 1.06 -26.88
N LYS A 85 10.83 1.16 -25.55
CA LYS A 85 10.85 -0.02 -24.67
C LYS A 85 9.62 -0.93 -24.83
N GLY A 86 8.57 -0.44 -25.48
CA GLY A 86 7.35 -1.18 -25.75
C GLY A 86 6.30 -1.11 -24.64
N ASP A 87 5.08 -1.46 -25.01
CA ASP A 87 3.87 -1.47 -24.19
C ASP A 87 3.99 -2.39 -22.96
N LYS A 88 4.48 -3.62 -23.17
CA LYS A 88 4.62 -4.61 -22.10
C LYS A 88 5.52 -4.12 -20.97
N TRP A 89 6.66 -3.52 -21.32
CA TRP A 89 7.59 -2.97 -20.35
C TRP A 89 6.95 -1.85 -19.51
N ILE A 90 6.19 -0.95 -20.15
CA ILE A 90 5.49 0.15 -19.47
C ILE A 90 4.45 -0.39 -18.49
N ILE A 91 3.66 -1.38 -18.91
CA ILE A 91 2.63 -2.00 -18.06
C ILE A 91 3.26 -2.67 -16.83
N ASP A 92 4.37 -3.39 -17.01
CA ASP A 92 5.07 -4.06 -15.92
C ASP A 92 5.68 -3.08 -14.92
N GLU A 93 6.29 -1.98 -15.39
CA GLU A 93 6.78 -0.92 -14.51
C GLU A 93 5.65 -0.23 -13.74
N MET A 94 4.48 -0.03 -14.36
CA MET A 94 3.31 0.51 -13.67
C MET A 94 2.75 -0.44 -12.62
N LYS A 95 2.75 -1.76 -12.87
CA LYS A 95 2.39 -2.76 -11.86
C LYS A 95 3.38 -2.76 -10.69
N LYS A 96 4.69 -2.74 -10.97
CA LYS A 96 5.76 -2.68 -9.94
C LYS A 96 5.69 -1.41 -9.09
N SER A 97 5.32 -0.27 -9.68
CA SER A 97 5.17 1.00 -8.95
C SER A 97 4.07 0.97 -7.88
N GLY A 98 3.15 0.01 -7.94
CA GLY A 98 2.00 -0.07 -7.04
C GLY A 98 1.01 1.08 -7.23
N LEU A 99 1.01 1.74 -8.39
CA LEU A 99 0.12 2.86 -8.66
C LEU A 99 -1.35 2.39 -8.69
N ARG A 100 -2.16 3.07 -7.87
CA ARG A 100 -3.62 2.87 -7.78
C ARG A 100 -4.35 4.09 -8.31
N GLY A 101 -5.48 3.88 -8.96
CA GLY A 101 -6.32 4.93 -9.53
C GLY A 101 -6.69 5.97 -8.50
N ARG A 102 -6.51 7.25 -8.85
CA ARG A 102 -6.80 8.41 -7.98
C ARG A 102 -8.23 8.95 -8.12
N GLY A 103 -9.07 8.31 -8.93
CA GLY A 103 -10.46 8.72 -9.20
C GLY A 103 -11.53 8.15 -8.24
N GLY A 104 -11.16 7.69 -7.04
CA GLY A 104 -12.10 7.23 -6.01
C GLY A 104 -12.20 5.70 -5.84
N ALA A 105 -12.12 4.91 -6.92
CA ALA A 105 -12.22 3.44 -6.83
C ALA A 105 -10.92 2.73 -6.39
N GLY A 106 -9.76 3.39 -6.46
CA GLY A 106 -8.48 2.80 -6.03
C GLY A 106 -8.03 1.57 -6.83
N PHE A 107 -8.56 1.36 -8.04
CA PHE A 107 -8.22 0.22 -8.89
C PHE A 107 -6.73 0.26 -9.33
N PRO A 108 -5.97 -0.85 -9.30
CA PRO A 108 -4.57 -0.85 -9.74
C PRO A 108 -4.43 -0.45 -11.22
N SER A 109 -3.74 0.67 -11.48
CA SER A 109 -3.67 1.27 -12.82
C SER A 109 -2.97 0.34 -13.83
N GLY A 110 -1.88 -0.30 -13.43
CA GLY A 110 -1.15 -1.23 -14.30
C GLY A 110 -1.92 -2.50 -14.66
N LEU A 111 -2.86 -2.93 -13.79
CA LEU A 111 -3.76 -4.05 -14.13
C LEU A 111 -4.85 -3.59 -15.10
N LYS A 112 -5.36 -2.37 -14.94
CA LYS A 112 -6.38 -1.81 -15.85
C LYS A 112 -5.87 -1.72 -17.29
N TRP A 113 -4.61 -1.37 -17.50
CA TRP A 113 -4.04 -1.20 -18.85
C TRP A 113 -3.71 -2.53 -19.53
N TYR A 114 -3.69 -3.62 -18.78
CA TYR A 114 -3.51 -4.96 -19.32
C TYR A 114 -4.82 -5.56 -19.82
N LEU A 115 -5.95 -5.17 -19.22
CA LEU A 115 -7.30 -5.62 -19.57
C LEU A 115 -7.81 -4.89 -20.82
#